data_AF-X1AQX8-F1
#
_entry.id   AF-X1AQX8-F1
#
_cell.length_a   1.000
_cell.length_b   1.000
_cell.length_c   1.000
_cell.angle_alpha   90.00
_cell.angle_beta   90.00
_cell.angle_gamma   90.00
#
_symmetry.space_group_name_H-M   'P 1'
#
loop_
_entity.id
_entity.type
_entity.pdbx_description
1 polymer ?
#
loop_
_entity_poly.entity_id
_entity_poly.type
_entity_poly.pdbx_seq_one_letter_code
_entity_poly.pdbx_strand_id
1 'polypeptide(L)'
;MNFGDKVTVSGNDYVAAYSRVSVYNHSEEAVFLDPQPSKEFIVLNIPGNSVSPGDTKNYDFVIAIDRLGNSYAWPSDDNLACAGTWEQHFDHMKTYWDNKLSKIVNIVSLPDPVLINAYKAGYIYTHIVKDIHDLHVGENGYDGVWDHDSIGIIITLFTLGDFSNARTLLDHIAAVTQYDDAKYKYSWPYAFYLLKTDDVDFVASRFDSLKKYAHTIANDRTGPDGIIKMTNDIDSNGYWTVDNWSAMMGLLAYKYVCQRLGEREELSWAENEYNDLLRCVDAKLTETINTNNLNYIPVSMVQSNNKNRCSSPKDANWAAQFLFGRWAWDGYLFNGEQYGVNLTMIDDTYDYGFGRLEGMLPPHDFGGYPHGFYSSCYNAGYGSAALRGERYRSEGIYAYQMMIESAMTGPFSWWEGILNPKNTSWEGTHPKYGNGASP
;
A
#
# COMPACT_ATOMS: atom_id res chain seq x y z
N MET A 1 7.10 23.70 -11.79
CA MET A 1 6.03 22.77 -11.37
C MET A 1 5.55 22.01 -12.58
N ASN A 2 5.38 20.69 -12.47
CA ASN A 2 4.96 19.84 -13.59
C ASN A 2 3.76 18.97 -13.17
N PHE A 3 2.85 18.70 -14.10
CA PHE A 3 1.75 17.74 -13.92
C PHE A 3 1.30 17.16 -15.27
N GLY A 4 0.72 15.96 -15.23
CA GLY A 4 0.04 15.37 -16.39
C GLY A 4 -1.46 15.66 -16.36
N ASP A 5 -2.06 15.92 -17.51
CA ASP A 5 -3.51 16.01 -17.66
C ASP A 5 -3.98 15.31 -18.94
N LYS A 6 -5.22 14.83 -18.93
CA LYS A 6 -5.86 14.26 -20.12
C LYS A 6 -6.27 15.41 -21.05
N VAL A 7 -5.88 15.32 -22.32
CA VAL A 7 -6.32 16.26 -23.35
C VAL A 7 -6.94 15.54 -24.53
N THR A 8 -8.06 16.06 -25.05
CA THR A 8 -8.67 15.53 -26.26
C THR A 8 -8.40 16.48 -27.42
N VAL A 9 -7.63 16.01 -28.41
CA VAL A 9 -7.24 16.79 -29.58
C VAL A 9 -7.73 16.07 -30.83
N SER A 10 -8.57 16.74 -31.62
CA SER A 10 -9.17 16.19 -32.85
C SER A 10 -9.87 14.84 -32.64
N GLY A 11 -10.50 14.65 -31.48
CA GLY A 11 -11.22 13.43 -31.11
C GLY A 11 -10.36 12.29 -30.55
N ASN A 12 -9.04 12.50 -30.41
CA ASN A 12 -8.11 11.53 -29.83
C ASN A 12 -7.65 11.98 -28.44
N ASP A 13 -7.46 11.04 -27.51
CA ASP A 13 -7.14 11.29 -26.10
C ASP A 13 -5.66 11.10 -25.78
N TYR A 14 -4.97 12.16 -25.36
CA TYR A 14 -3.56 12.12 -25.00
C TYR A 14 -3.37 12.40 -23.51
N VAL A 15 -2.22 12.04 -22.99
CA VAL A 15 -1.68 12.64 -21.76
C VAL A 15 -0.70 13.73 -22.17
N ALA A 16 -0.91 14.94 -21.67
CA ALA A 16 -0.01 16.07 -21.86
C ALA A 16 0.65 16.45 -20.53
N ALA A 17 1.97 16.59 -20.54
CA ALA A 17 2.75 17.08 -19.41
C ALA A 17 2.90 18.60 -19.51
N TYR A 18 2.30 19.31 -18.57
CA TYR A 18 2.39 20.76 -18.43
C TYR A 18 3.51 21.09 -17.46
N SER A 19 4.38 22.03 -17.84
CA SER A 19 5.53 22.45 -17.02
C SER A 19 5.56 23.97 -16.92
N ARG A 20 5.80 24.49 -15.73
CA ARG A 20 5.98 25.92 -15.46
C ARG A 20 7.33 26.18 -14.81
N VAL A 21 8.08 27.11 -15.40
CA VAL A 21 9.28 27.71 -14.79
C VAL A 21 8.90 29.10 -14.27
N SER A 22 8.99 29.28 -12.96
CA SER A 22 8.71 30.56 -12.30
C SER A 22 10.02 31.21 -11.89
N VAL A 23 10.23 32.46 -12.32
CA VAL A 23 11.40 33.27 -11.98
C VAL A 23 10.95 34.44 -11.13
N TYR A 24 11.33 34.46 -9.85
CA TYR A 24 11.12 35.59 -8.95
C TYR A 24 12.42 36.37 -8.76
N ASN A 25 12.36 37.69 -8.93
CA ASN A 25 13.52 38.54 -8.79
C ASN A 25 13.66 39.09 -7.36
N HIS A 26 14.58 38.51 -6.59
CA HIS A 26 14.93 38.95 -5.23
C HIS A 26 15.84 40.20 -5.18
N SER A 27 16.31 40.70 -6.33
CA SER A 27 17.24 41.83 -6.38
C SER A 27 16.52 43.17 -6.49
N GLU A 28 17.27 44.26 -6.35
CA GLU A 28 16.79 45.64 -6.48
C GLU A 28 16.84 46.16 -7.93
N GLU A 29 17.36 45.37 -8.88
CA GLU A 29 17.49 45.74 -10.30
C GLU A 29 16.71 44.78 -11.21
N ALA A 30 16.35 45.25 -12.41
CA ALA A 30 15.73 44.36 -13.40
C ALA A 30 16.73 43.32 -13.90
N VAL A 31 16.31 42.05 -13.91
CA VAL A 31 17.14 40.92 -14.35
C VAL A 31 16.60 40.39 -15.67
N PHE A 32 17.49 40.14 -16.64
CA PHE A 32 17.12 39.50 -17.90
C PHE A 32 17.38 38.00 -17.82
N LEU A 33 16.33 37.20 -17.97
CA LEU A 33 16.39 35.73 -18.00
C LEU A 33 15.47 35.21 -19.11
N ASP A 34 16.00 34.28 -19.89
CA ASP A 34 15.28 33.63 -20.99
C ASP A 34 15.38 32.11 -20.85
N PRO A 35 14.47 31.49 -20.07
CA PRO A 35 14.40 30.04 -19.97
C PRO A 35 13.84 29.49 -21.29
N GLN A 36 14.74 29.28 -22.25
CA GLN A 36 14.43 28.65 -23.52
C GLN A 36 13.97 27.19 -23.28
N PRO A 37 12.88 26.73 -23.92
CA PRO A 37 12.45 25.35 -23.80
C PRO A 37 13.48 24.39 -24.41
N SER A 38 13.53 23.15 -23.90
CA SER A 38 14.09 22.05 -24.69
C SER A 38 13.30 21.86 -25.98
N LYS A 39 13.94 21.33 -27.02
CA LYS A 39 13.40 21.27 -28.39
C LYS A 39 12.02 20.63 -28.50
N GLU A 40 11.71 19.69 -27.60
CA GLU A 40 10.50 18.88 -27.59
C GLU A 40 9.33 19.57 -26.87
N PHE A 41 9.59 20.66 -26.13
CA PHE A 41 8.57 21.39 -25.39
C PHE A 41 7.97 22.52 -26.21
N ILE A 42 6.64 22.56 -26.24
CA ILE A 42 5.87 23.60 -26.91
C ILE A 42 5.61 24.73 -25.93
N VAL A 43 5.88 25.95 -26.35
CA VAL A 43 5.67 27.17 -25.54
C VAL A 43 4.18 27.53 -25.51
N LEU A 44 3.62 27.70 -24.32
CA LEU A 44 2.23 28.11 -24.12
C LEU A 44 2.07 29.63 -23.90
N ASN A 45 3.12 30.31 -23.42
CA ASN A 45 3.09 31.75 -23.19
C ASN A 45 4.46 32.43 -23.39
N ILE A 46 4.46 33.75 -23.58
CA ILE A 46 5.68 34.55 -23.75
C ILE A 46 5.61 35.77 -22.80
N PRO A 47 5.97 35.62 -21.52
CA PRO A 47 5.88 36.69 -20.53
C PRO A 47 6.96 37.79 -20.71
N GLY A 48 7.93 37.56 -21.61
CA GLY A 48 9.08 38.43 -21.90
C GLY A 48 10.23 38.29 -20.90
N ASN A 49 11.46 38.57 -21.32
CA ASN A 49 12.66 38.10 -20.61
C ASN A 49 13.16 39.03 -19.49
N SER A 50 12.66 40.27 -19.37
CA SER A 50 13.04 41.19 -18.29
C SER A 50 12.13 41.04 -17.08
N VAL A 51 12.65 40.66 -15.92
CA VAL A 51 11.93 40.52 -14.64
C VAL A 51 12.28 41.69 -13.73
N SER A 52 11.32 42.56 -13.40
CA SER A 52 11.56 43.71 -12.52
C SER A 52 11.80 43.28 -11.07
N PRO A 53 12.39 44.14 -10.21
CA PRO A 53 12.53 43.88 -8.78
C PRO A 53 11.20 43.49 -8.13
N GLY A 54 11.17 42.35 -7.42
CA GLY A 54 9.97 41.86 -6.76
C GLY A 54 8.89 41.27 -7.67
N ASP A 55 9.11 41.20 -8.99
CA ASP A 55 8.18 40.55 -9.93
C ASP A 55 8.46 39.04 -10.05
N THR A 56 7.42 38.28 -10.39
CA THR A 56 7.50 36.89 -10.85
C THR A 56 7.10 36.78 -12.31
N LYS A 57 7.87 36.05 -13.12
CA LYS A 57 7.45 35.62 -14.47
C LYS A 57 7.33 34.11 -14.57
N ASN A 58 6.28 33.66 -15.26
CA ASN A 58 5.97 32.25 -15.47
C ASN A 58 6.10 31.91 -16.95
N TYR A 59 6.96 30.95 -17.26
CA TYR A 59 7.16 30.40 -18.59
C TYR A 59 6.54 29.01 -18.62
N ASP A 60 5.53 28.84 -19.46
CA ASP A 60 4.66 27.68 -19.49
C ASP A 60 4.91 26.86 -20.75
N PHE A 61 5.01 25.55 -20.57
CA PHE A 61 5.35 24.62 -21.62
C PHE A 61 4.45 23.39 -21.56
N VAL A 62 4.29 22.72 -22.70
CA VAL A 62 3.57 21.45 -22.82
C VAL A 62 4.27 20.48 -23.75
N ILE A 63 4.12 19.19 -23.47
CA ILE A 63 4.51 18.10 -24.37
C ILE A 63 3.50 16.95 -24.24
N ALA A 64 3.12 16.33 -25.35
CA ALA A 64 2.32 15.11 -25.32
C ALA A 64 3.24 13.92 -24.96
N ILE A 65 2.86 13.14 -23.95
CA ILE A 65 3.69 12.06 -23.40
C ILE A 65 3.08 10.68 -23.56
N ASP A 66 1.76 10.57 -23.77
CA ASP A 66 1.08 9.28 -23.94
C ASP A 66 -0.15 9.40 -24.86
N ARG A 67 -0.54 8.27 -25.46
CA ARG A 67 -1.75 8.04 -26.25
C ARG A 67 -2.67 7.00 -25.58
N LEU A 68 -2.44 6.68 -24.31
CA LEU A 68 -3.22 5.75 -23.51
C LEU A 68 -3.34 4.38 -24.21
N GLY A 69 -2.21 3.85 -24.68
CA GLY A 69 -2.13 2.57 -25.41
C GLY A 69 -2.59 2.62 -26.88
N ASN A 70 -2.99 3.77 -27.42
CA ASN A 70 -3.42 3.89 -28.81
C ASN A 70 -2.28 4.17 -29.80
N SER A 71 -2.57 3.97 -31.09
CA SER A 71 -1.58 4.04 -32.19
C SER A 71 -1.76 5.19 -33.17
N TYR A 72 -2.70 6.12 -32.94
CA TYR A 72 -2.85 7.31 -33.79
C TYR A 72 -1.64 8.25 -33.72
N ALA A 73 -1.53 9.16 -34.70
CA ALA A 73 -0.44 10.12 -34.77
C ALA A 73 -0.42 11.05 -33.54
N TRP A 74 0.78 11.50 -33.14
CA TRP A 74 0.93 12.56 -32.14
C TRP A 74 0.24 13.86 -32.60
N PRO A 75 -0.27 14.69 -31.68
CA PRO A 75 -0.87 15.97 -32.05
C PRO A 75 0.23 16.89 -32.59
N SER A 76 -0.13 17.79 -33.50
CA SER A 76 0.79 18.87 -33.89
C SER A 76 0.95 19.88 -32.76
N ASP A 77 2.09 20.57 -32.74
CA ASP A 77 2.39 21.62 -31.76
C ASP A 77 1.26 22.65 -31.64
N ASP A 78 0.76 23.15 -32.77
CA ASP A 78 -0.34 24.11 -32.81
C ASP A 78 -1.62 23.56 -32.16
N ASN A 79 -1.96 22.30 -32.44
CA ASN A 79 -3.15 21.68 -31.88
C ASN A 79 -3.03 21.46 -30.36
N LEU A 80 -1.84 21.10 -29.89
CA LEU A 80 -1.59 20.92 -28.46
C LEU A 80 -1.55 22.26 -27.72
N ALA A 81 -0.95 23.30 -28.31
CA ALA A 81 -0.96 24.65 -27.76
C ALA A 81 -2.39 25.24 -27.72
N CYS A 82 -3.23 24.91 -28.69
CA CYS A 82 -4.64 25.32 -28.71
C CYS A 82 -5.54 24.52 -27.74
N ALA A 83 -5.04 23.42 -27.15
CA ALA A 83 -5.84 22.59 -26.24
C ALA A 83 -6.13 23.28 -24.89
N GLY A 84 -5.30 24.26 -24.51
CA GLY A 84 -5.51 25.06 -23.32
C GLY A 84 -4.20 25.59 -22.72
N THR A 85 -4.35 26.43 -21.70
CA THR A 85 -3.25 27.02 -20.94
C THR A 85 -2.85 26.15 -19.75
N TRP A 86 -1.67 26.41 -19.18
CA TRP A 86 -1.20 25.74 -17.97
C TRP A 86 -2.22 25.84 -16.82
N GLU A 87 -2.81 27.02 -16.58
CA GLU A 87 -3.78 27.22 -15.50
C GLU A 87 -5.06 26.41 -15.72
N GLN A 88 -5.60 26.41 -16.95
CA GLN A 88 -6.82 25.68 -17.27
C GLN A 88 -6.66 24.18 -17.02
N HIS A 89 -5.52 23.61 -17.41
CA HIS A 89 -5.23 22.20 -17.20
C HIS A 89 -4.88 21.88 -15.75
N PHE A 90 -4.25 22.81 -15.03
CA PHE A 90 -4.01 22.65 -13.61
C PHE A 90 -5.33 22.59 -12.84
N ASP A 91 -6.24 23.51 -13.13
CA ASP A 91 -7.58 23.55 -12.52
C ASP A 91 -8.43 22.33 -12.90
N HIS A 92 -8.33 21.86 -14.15
CA HIS A 92 -9.01 20.63 -14.59
C HIS A 92 -8.51 19.40 -13.82
N MET A 93 -7.19 19.16 -13.79
CA MET A 93 -6.57 18.05 -13.08
C MET A 93 -6.87 18.12 -11.57
N LYS A 94 -6.74 19.31 -10.96
CA LYS A 94 -7.07 19.53 -9.56
C LYS A 94 -8.54 19.21 -9.27
N THR A 95 -9.46 19.73 -10.08
CA THR A 95 -10.90 19.48 -9.92
C THR A 95 -11.22 17.99 -10.06
N TYR A 96 -10.57 17.28 -10.97
CA TYR A 96 -10.73 15.83 -11.11
C TYR A 96 -10.37 15.09 -9.81
N TRP A 97 -9.20 15.38 -9.21
CA TRP A 97 -8.78 14.73 -7.97
C TRP A 97 -9.59 15.17 -6.76
N ASP A 98 -9.91 16.46 -6.63
CA ASP A 98 -10.80 16.96 -5.57
C ASP A 98 -12.18 16.28 -5.64
N ASN A 99 -12.72 16.06 -6.84
CA ASN A 99 -13.97 15.34 -7.04
C ASN A 99 -13.88 13.86 -6.67
N LYS A 100 -12.72 13.22 -6.83
CA LYS A 100 -12.52 11.84 -6.34
C LYS A 100 -12.38 11.81 -4.82
N LEU A 101 -11.55 12.68 -4.26
CA LEU A 101 -11.32 12.77 -2.81
C LEU A 101 -12.60 13.12 -2.04
N SER A 102 -13.53 13.88 -2.62
CA SER A 102 -14.81 14.18 -1.98
C SER A 102 -15.73 12.96 -1.78
N LYS A 103 -15.41 11.82 -2.39
CA LYS A 103 -16.18 10.56 -2.29
C LYS A 103 -15.66 9.60 -1.23
N ILE A 104 -14.52 9.91 -0.62
CA ILE A 104 -13.94 9.12 0.48
C ILE A 104 -14.08 9.88 1.82
N VAL A 105 -13.73 9.21 2.91
CA VAL A 105 -13.74 9.80 4.25
C VAL A 105 -12.90 11.08 4.29
N ASN A 106 -13.54 12.21 4.61
CA ASN A 106 -12.83 13.48 4.73
C ASN A 106 -12.22 13.64 6.13
N ILE A 107 -10.90 13.54 6.22
CA ILE A 107 -10.16 13.86 7.46
C ILE A 107 -10.01 15.38 7.57
N VAL A 108 -10.77 15.99 8.49
CA VAL A 108 -10.82 17.45 8.65
C VAL A 108 -9.64 17.99 9.45
N SER A 109 -9.14 17.23 10.42
CA SER A 109 -8.03 17.66 11.28
C SER A 109 -7.33 16.47 11.93
N LEU A 110 -6.00 16.57 12.07
CA LEU A 110 -5.15 15.67 12.85
C LEU A 110 -4.15 16.52 13.64
N PRO A 111 -3.58 15.98 14.75
CA PRO A 111 -2.47 16.65 15.46
C PRO A 111 -1.30 16.98 14.53
N ASP A 112 -1.00 16.08 13.59
CA ASP A 112 -0.07 16.33 12.50
C ASP A 112 -0.83 16.49 11.17
N PRO A 113 -0.93 17.73 10.63
CA PRO A 113 -1.66 17.98 9.40
C PRO A 113 -0.98 17.39 8.15
N VAL A 114 0.32 17.05 8.19
CA VAL A 114 1.00 16.45 7.02
C VAL A 114 0.43 15.08 6.67
N LEU A 115 -0.06 14.35 7.67
CA LEU A 115 -0.70 13.04 7.49
C LEU A 115 -2.01 13.13 6.69
N ILE A 116 -2.69 14.29 6.70
CA ILE A 116 -3.86 14.51 5.85
C ILE A 116 -3.44 14.56 4.37
N ASN A 117 -2.29 15.15 4.08
CA ASN A 117 -1.76 15.19 2.72
C ASN A 117 -1.29 13.80 2.29
N ALA A 118 -0.61 13.06 3.17
CA ALA A 118 -0.19 11.68 2.92
C ALA A 118 -1.38 10.76 2.62
N TYR A 119 -2.46 10.87 3.42
CA TYR A 119 -3.73 10.19 3.20
C TYR A 119 -4.32 10.44 1.79
N LYS A 120 -4.38 11.72 1.40
CA LYS A 120 -4.90 12.12 0.07
C LYS A 120 -3.99 11.63 -1.05
N ALA A 121 -2.68 11.79 -0.89
CA ALA A 121 -1.68 11.38 -1.87
C ALA A 121 -1.70 9.86 -2.10
N GLY A 122 -1.76 9.06 -1.04
CA GLY A 122 -1.86 7.60 -1.15
C GLY A 122 -3.07 7.15 -1.96
N TYR A 123 -4.23 7.77 -1.77
CA TYR A 123 -5.42 7.48 -2.57
C TYR A 123 -5.26 7.88 -4.05
N ILE A 124 -4.66 9.06 -4.32
CA ILE A 124 -4.38 9.52 -5.68
C ILE A 124 -3.38 8.57 -6.37
N TYR A 125 -2.28 8.21 -5.71
CA TYR A 125 -1.26 7.34 -6.26
C TYR A 125 -1.79 5.94 -6.56
N THR A 126 -2.60 5.34 -5.69
CA THR A 126 -3.30 4.08 -5.97
C THR A 126 -4.12 4.15 -7.27
N HIS A 127 -4.69 5.32 -7.60
CA HIS A 127 -5.43 5.51 -8.83
C HIS A 127 -4.61 5.87 -10.06
N ILE A 128 -3.40 6.41 -9.87
CA ILE A 128 -2.45 6.68 -10.94
C ILE A 128 -1.79 5.38 -11.39
N VAL A 129 -1.35 4.55 -10.43
CA VAL A 129 -0.60 3.32 -10.68
C VAL A 129 -1.47 2.19 -11.24
N LYS A 130 -2.73 2.10 -10.83
CA LYS A 130 -3.61 1.04 -11.33
C LYS A 130 -3.85 1.18 -12.84
N ASP A 131 -3.91 0.07 -13.56
CA ASP A 131 -4.33 0.06 -14.96
C ASP A 131 -5.80 -0.37 -15.07
N ILE A 132 -6.70 0.59 -15.18
CA ILE A 132 -8.16 0.40 -15.18
C ILE A 132 -8.67 -0.31 -13.90
N HIS A 133 -8.63 -1.64 -13.89
CA HIS A 133 -9.06 -2.54 -12.81
C HIS A 133 -7.93 -3.41 -12.27
N ASP A 134 -6.78 -3.45 -12.96
CA ASP A 134 -5.60 -4.18 -12.56
C ASP A 134 -4.90 -3.34 -11.49
N LEU A 135 -4.93 -3.83 -10.25
CA LEU A 135 -4.35 -3.16 -9.09
C LEU A 135 -2.85 -3.39 -9.05
N HIS A 136 -2.14 -2.73 -9.96
CA HIS A 136 -0.69 -2.67 -9.91
C HIS A 136 -0.25 -2.05 -8.59
N VAL A 137 0.81 -2.61 -8.03
CA VAL A 137 1.33 -2.25 -6.71
C VAL A 137 2.33 -1.11 -6.78
N GLY A 138 2.89 -0.87 -7.98
CA GLY A 138 3.82 0.22 -8.29
C GLY A 138 4.14 0.27 -9.78
N GLU A 139 4.91 1.30 -10.15
CA GLU A 139 5.50 1.49 -11.47
C GLU A 139 7.00 1.16 -11.45
N ASN A 140 7.69 1.34 -12.58
CA ASN A 140 9.15 1.17 -12.72
C ASN A 140 9.66 -0.27 -12.53
N GLY A 141 9.00 -1.24 -13.18
CA GLY A 141 9.40 -2.65 -13.19
C GLY A 141 8.63 -3.53 -12.19
N TYR A 142 7.58 -2.98 -11.59
CA TYR A 142 6.60 -3.66 -10.74
C TYR A 142 5.15 -3.44 -11.23
N ASP A 143 5.01 -3.17 -12.53
CA ASP A 143 3.78 -2.97 -13.30
C ASP A 143 3.03 -4.31 -13.50
N GLY A 144 2.66 -4.93 -12.39
CA GLY A 144 1.96 -6.21 -12.35
C GLY A 144 1.00 -6.32 -11.18
N VAL A 145 0.04 -7.22 -11.33
CA VAL A 145 -0.92 -7.55 -10.27
C VAL A 145 -0.35 -8.64 -9.38
N TRP A 146 -0.16 -8.29 -8.11
CA TRP A 146 0.21 -9.21 -7.04
C TRP A 146 -0.98 -9.30 -6.09
N ASP A 147 -1.64 -10.45 -6.05
CA ASP A 147 -2.95 -10.63 -5.40
C ASP A 147 -2.89 -10.44 -3.88
N HIS A 148 -1.76 -10.75 -3.24
CA HIS A 148 -1.59 -10.52 -1.80
C HIS A 148 -1.61 -9.03 -1.42
N ASP A 149 -1.10 -8.16 -2.31
CA ASP A 149 -1.10 -6.71 -2.16
C ASP A 149 -2.44 -6.14 -2.64
N SER A 150 -2.99 -6.69 -3.74
CA SER A 150 -4.28 -6.29 -4.30
C SER A 150 -5.41 -6.41 -3.28
N ILE A 151 -5.41 -7.47 -2.46
CA ILE A 151 -6.34 -7.61 -1.33
C ILE A 151 -6.18 -6.44 -0.35
N GLY A 152 -4.94 -6.07 0.00
CA GLY A 152 -4.64 -4.94 0.88
C GLY A 152 -5.09 -3.59 0.29
N ILE A 153 -4.88 -3.37 -1.00
CA ILE A 153 -5.32 -2.17 -1.72
C ILE A 153 -6.85 -2.08 -1.72
N ILE A 154 -7.56 -3.17 -1.98
CA ILE A 154 -9.03 -3.20 -1.98
C ILE A 154 -9.60 -2.91 -0.59
N ILE A 155 -9.04 -3.55 0.44
CA ILE A 155 -9.43 -3.26 1.83
C ILE A 155 -9.19 -1.79 2.16
N THR A 156 -8.07 -1.23 1.70
CA THR A 156 -7.76 0.19 1.89
C THR A 156 -8.83 1.05 1.22
N LEU A 157 -9.11 0.88 -0.07
CA LEU A 157 -10.16 1.63 -0.78
C LEU A 157 -11.52 1.55 -0.08
N PHE A 158 -11.94 0.37 0.37
CA PHE A 158 -13.20 0.21 1.09
C PHE A 158 -13.18 0.87 2.48
N THR A 159 -12.04 0.83 3.17
CA THR A 159 -11.86 1.52 4.46
C THR A 159 -11.94 3.03 4.30
N LEU A 160 -11.44 3.56 3.18
CA LEU A 160 -11.58 4.96 2.78
C LEU A 160 -13.03 5.31 2.39
N GLY A 161 -13.88 4.32 2.12
CA GLY A 161 -15.26 4.51 1.68
C GLY A 161 -15.44 4.52 0.15
N ASP A 162 -14.42 4.19 -0.63
CA ASP A 162 -14.53 4.11 -2.08
C ASP A 162 -15.06 2.73 -2.51
N PHE A 163 -16.36 2.68 -2.80
CA PHE A 163 -17.03 1.48 -3.34
C PHE A 163 -17.36 1.60 -4.83
N SER A 164 -16.86 2.63 -5.52
CA SER A 164 -17.29 2.98 -6.88
C SER A 164 -17.12 1.86 -7.92
N ASN A 165 -16.13 1.00 -7.74
CA ASN A 165 -15.84 -0.16 -8.61
C ASN A 165 -15.77 -1.48 -7.83
N ALA A 166 -16.38 -1.54 -6.64
CA ALA A 166 -16.17 -2.63 -5.69
C ALA A 166 -16.42 -4.03 -6.28
N ARG A 167 -17.55 -4.23 -6.96
CA ARG A 167 -17.89 -5.53 -7.57
C ARG A 167 -16.86 -5.97 -8.62
N THR A 168 -16.43 -5.05 -9.48
CA THR A 168 -15.41 -5.32 -10.50
C THR A 168 -14.06 -5.68 -9.90
N LEU A 169 -13.62 -4.93 -8.88
CA LEU A 169 -12.36 -5.21 -8.18
C LEU A 169 -12.40 -6.56 -7.45
N LEU A 170 -13.53 -6.88 -6.82
CA LEU A 170 -13.74 -8.18 -6.16
C LEU A 170 -13.70 -9.34 -7.16
N ASP A 171 -14.39 -9.21 -8.30
CA ASP A 171 -14.35 -10.21 -9.36
C ASP A 171 -12.95 -10.38 -9.97
N HIS A 172 -12.16 -9.30 -10.02
CA HIS A 172 -10.80 -9.34 -10.54
C HIS A 172 -9.85 -10.12 -9.62
N ILE A 173 -9.94 -9.97 -8.28
CA ILE A 173 -9.14 -10.79 -7.33
C ILE A 173 -9.29 -12.28 -7.65
N ALA A 174 -10.53 -12.74 -7.90
CA ALA A 174 -10.84 -14.13 -8.22
C ALA A 174 -10.07 -14.68 -9.42
N ALA A 175 -9.78 -13.83 -10.41
CA ALA A 175 -9.16 -14.21 -11.67
C ALA A 175 -7.62 -14.34 -11.57
N VAL A 176 -7.00 -13.66 -10.61
CA VAL A 176 -5.54 -13.50 -10.52
C VAL A 176 -4.92 -14.16 -9.28
N THR A 177 -5.72 -14.85 -8.46
CA THR A 177 -5.24 -15.39 -7.18
C THR A 177 -4.17 -16.48 -7.37
N GLN A 178 -2.95 -16.25 -6.87
CA GLN A 178 -1.77 -17.11 -7.03
C GLN A 178 -0.99 -17.37 -5.72
N TYR A 179 -0.82 -16.39 -4.84
CA TYR A 179 -0.06 -16.53 -3.59
C TYR A 179 -0.86 -17.30 -2.54
N ASP A 180 -0.19 -18.02 -1.64
CA ASP A 180 -0.88 -18.86 -0.66
C ASP A 180 -1.59 -18.00 0.40
N ASP A 181 -0.92 -16.98 0.95
CA ASP A 181 -1.52 -16.03 1.88
C ASP A 181 -2.73 -15.26 1.29
N ALA A 182 -2.70 -14.95 0.00
CA ALA A 182 -3.82 -14.34 -0.71
C ALA A 182 -5.03 -15.28 -0.81
N LYS A 183 -4.80 -16.57 -1.13
CA LYS A 183 -5.86 -17.61 -1.10
C LYS A 183 -6.48 -17.69 0.28
N TYR A 184 -5.65 -17.64 1.33
CA TYR A 184 -6.12 -17.73 2.70
C TYR A 184 -7.00 -16.54 3.09
N LYS A 185 -6.65 -15.31 2.69
CA LYS A 185 -7.44 -14.09 2.98
C LYS A 185 -8.52 -13.77 1.96
N TYR A 186 -8.75 -14.63 0.95
CA TYR A 186 -9.66 -14.34 -0.18
C TYR A 186 -11.06 -13.85 0.24
N SER A 187 -11.62 -14.42 1.32
CA SER A 187 -12.94 -14.04 1.82
C SER A 187 -13.02 -12.66 2.46
N TRP A 188 -11.88 -12.08 2.86
CA TRP A 188 -11.82 -10.83 3.62
C TRP A 188 -12.38 -9.61 2.89
N PRO A 189 -11.96 -9.26 1.65
CA PRO A 189 -12.51 -8.10 0.94
C PRO A 189 -14.02 -8.25 0.66
N TYR A 190 -14.51 -9.47 0.40
CA TYR A 190 -15.95 -9.74 0.26
C TYR A 190 -16.71 -9.56 1.58
N ALA A 191 -16.17 -10.07 2.69
CA ALA A 191 -16.77 -9.91 4.01
C ALA A 191 -16.85 -8.44 4.41
N PHE A 192 -15.79 -7.68 4.17
CA PHE A 192 -15.75 -6.25 4.47
C PHE A 192 -16.71 -5.45 3.57
N TYR A 193 -16.77 -5.77 2.28
CA TYR A 193 -17.76 -5.20 1.37
C TYR A 193 -19.18 -5.45 1.87
N LEU A 194 -19.54 -6.71 2.16
CA LEU A 194 -20.85 -7.10 2.65
C LEU A 194 -21.21 -6.41 3.97
N LEU A 195 -20.23 -6.23 4.86
CA LEU A 195 -20.39 -5.51 6.12
C LEU A 195 -20.75 -4.04 5.90
N LYS A 196 -20.21 -3.41 4.86
CA LYS A 196 -20.37 -1.96 4.60
C LYS A 196 -21.55 -1.64 3.68
N THR A 197 -21.92 -2.53 2.77
CA THR A 197 -22.90 -2.24 1.70
C THR A 197 -24.20 -3.01 1.80
N ASP A 198 -24.23 -4.08 2.60
CA ASP A 198 -25.38 -5.00 2.70
C ASP A 198 -25.75 -5.70 1.36
N ASP A 199 -24.82 -5.75 0.41
CA ASP A 199 -25.02 -6.32 -0.93
C ASP A 199 -24.97 -7.86 -0.92
N VAL A 200 -25.98 -8.44 -0.27
CA VAL A 200 -26.14 -9.89 -0.04
C VAL A 200 -26.18 -10.66 -1.36
N ASP A 201 -26.95 -10.21 -2.34
CA ASP A 201 -27.15 -10.93 -3.61
C ASP A 201 -25.84 -11.10 -4.39
N PHE A 202 -25.02 -10.03 -4.45
CA PHE A 202 -23.72 -10.11 -5.12
C PHE A 202 -22.80 -11.11 -4.43
N VAL A 203 -22.68 -11.04 -3.10
CA VAL A 203 -21.77 -11.93 -2.36
C VAL A 203 -22.27 -13.37 -2.39
N ALA A 204 -23.58 -13.60 -2.30
CA ALA A 204 -24.19 -14.91 -2.49
C ALA A 204 -23.85 -15.50 -3.86
N SER A 205 -23.86 -14.69 -4.92
CA SER A 205 -23.49 -15.12 -6.28
C SER A 205 -22.01 -15.51 -6.44
N ARG A 206 -21.17 -15.32 -5.42
CA ARG A 206 -19.76 -15.69 -5.36
C ARG A 206 -19.45 -16.72 -4.29
N PHE A 207 -20.48 -17.26 -3.62
CA PHE A 207 -20.30 -18.13 -2.47
C PHE A 207 -19.48 -19.39 -2.76
N ASP A 208 -19.66 -20.02 -3.92
CA ASP A 208 -18.88 -21.21 -4.30
C ASP A 208 -17.37 -20.93 -4.37
N SER A 209 -16.98 -19.74 -4.87
CA SER A 209 -15.57 -19.31 -4.90
C SER A 209 -15.05 -19.08 -3.47
N LEU A 210 -15.82 -18.36 -2.65
CA LEU A 210 -15.48 -18.09 -1.25
C LEU A 210 -15.30 -19.39 -0.46
N LYS A 211 -16.21 -20.35 -0.64
CA LYS A 211 -16.13 -21.68 -0.04
C LYS A 211 -14.87 -22.43 -0.49
N LYS A 212 -14.58 -22.45 -1.79
CA LYS A 212 -13.38 -23.11 -2.34
C LYS A 212 -12.09 -22.60 -1.68
N TYR A 213 -11.92 -21.28 -1.58
CA TYR A 213 -10.71 -20.70 -0.99
C TYR A 213 -10.66 -20.89 0.53
N ALA A 214 -11.80 -20.78 1.23
CA ALA A 214 -11.85 -21.10 2.66
C ALA A 214 -11.43 -22.56 2.94
N HIS A 215 -11.93 -23.53 2.17
CA HIS A 215 -11.55 -24.95 2.31
C HIS A 215 -10.10 -25.24 1.87
N THR A 216 -9.47 -24.35 1.10
CA THR A 216 -8.02 -24.46 0.79
C THR A 216 -7.18 -24.32 2.05
N ILE A 217 -7.62 -23.52 3.03
CA ILE A 217 -6.94 -23.38 4.32
C ILE A 217 -6.83 -24.75 5.00
N ALA A 218 -7.94 -25.47 5.15
CA ALA A 218 -7.95 -26.79 5.78
C ALA A 218 -7.07 -27.80 5.03
N ASN A 219 -7.10 -27.78 3.69
CA ASN A 219 -6.25 -28.65 2.87
C ASN A 219 -4.75 -28.34 3.04
N ASP A 220 -4.39 -27.09 3.30
CA ASP A 220 -3.01 -26.65 3.44
C ASP A 220 -2.48 -26.74 4.87
N ARG A 221 -3.30 -27.16 5.85
CA ARG A 221 -2.87 -27.46 7.24
C ARG A 221 -2.12 -28.79 7.35
N THR A 222 -1.12 -28.97 6.49
CA THR A 222 -0.25 -30.15 6.43
C THR A 222 1.11 -29.92 7.11
N GLY A 223 1.30 -28.76 7.72
CA GLY A 223 2.48 -28.47 8.52
C GLY A 223 2.50 -29.24 9.85
N PRO A 224 3.65 -29.22 10.55
CA PRO A 224 3.78 -29.84 11.87
C PRO A 224 2.67 -29.41 12.82
N ASP A 225 2.08 -30.38 13.52
CA ASP A 225 1.09 -30.12 14.57
C ASP A 225 -0.18 -29.38 14.10
N GLY A 226 -0.49 -29.43 12.79
CA GLY A 226 -1.73 -28.90 12.21
C GLY A 226 -1.69 -27.41 11.82
N ILE A 227 -0.49 -26.82 11.77
CA ILE A 227 -0.26 -25.48 11.21
C ILE A 227 -0.28 -25.49 9.67
N ILE A 228 -0.32 -24.31 9.05
CA ILE A 228 -0.20 -24.17 7.59
C ILE A 228 1.14 -24.73 7.10
N LYS A 229 1.11 -25.37 5.93
CA LYS A 229 2.27 -25.93 5.21
C LYS A 229 3.38 -24.91 5.01
N MET A 230 4.51 -25.39 4.52
CA MET A 230 5.60 -24.53 4.07
C MET A 230 5.18 -23.74 2.82
N THR A 231 5.40 -22.42 2.82
CA THR A 231 5.14 -21.53 1.67
C THR A 231 6.38 -20.71 1.34
N ASN A 232 6.31 -19.96 0.24
CA ASN A 232 7.31 -18.96 -0.14
C ASN A 232 6.77 -17.52 -0.03
N ASP A 233 5.71 -17.27 0.75
CA ASP A 233 5.04 -15.96 0.87
C ASP A 233 5.96 -14.89 1.49
N ILE A 234 6.95 -15.39 2.22
CA ILE A 234 8.20 -14.76 2.64
C ILE A 234 9.18 -14.16 1.63
N ASP A 235 9.10 -14.55 0.37
CA ASP A 235 10.26 -14.74 -0.55
C ASP A 235 11.30 -15.77 -0.05
N SER A 236 10.89 -16.69 0.81
CA SER A 236 11.71 -17.81 1.27
C SER A 236 10.81 -18.96 1.68
N ASN A 237 11.26 -20.19 1.45
CA ASN A 237 10.58 -21.38 1.95
C ASN A 237 10.65 -21.47 3.47
N GLY A 238 9.50 -21.63 4.14
CA GLY A 238 9.43 -21.88 5.57
C GLY A 238 7.99 -22.03 6.08
N TYR A 239 7.86 -22.40 7.36
CA TYR A 239 6.57 -22.39 8.05
C TYR A 239 6.40 -21.02 8.69
N TRP A 240 5.62 -20.14 8.08
CA TRP A 240 5.58 -18.74 8.47
C TRP A 240 4.38 -18.41 9.35
N THR A 241 4.60 -17.54 10.34
CA THR A 241 3.55 -17.04 11.23
C THR A 241 2.53 -16.21 10.45
N VAL A 242 2.98 -15.48 9.42
CA VAL A 242 2.11 -14.69 8.54
C VAL A 242 1.06 -15.54 7.82
N ASP A 243 1.41 -16.73 7.34
CA ASP A 243 0.47 -17.62 6.63
C ASP A 243 -0.64 -18.11 7.56
N ASN A 244 -0.26 -18.45 8.79
CA ASN A 244 -1.19 -18.90 9.83
C ASN A 244 -2.12 -17.75 10.27
N TRP A 245 -1.61 -16.54 10.42
CA TRP A 245 -2.43 -15.36 10.70
C TRP A 245 -3.38 -15.05 9.53
N SER A 246 -2.89 -15.09 8.28
CA SER A 246 -3.70 -14.93 7.08
C SER A 246 -4.85 -15.95 7.00
N ALA A 247 -4.58 -17.22 7.30
CA ALA A 247 -5.58 -18.28 7.38
C ALA A 247 -6.62 -18.05 8.48
N MET A 248 -6.19 -17.71 9.70
CA MET A 248 -7.12 -17.38 10.78
C MET A 248 -8.01 -16.18 10.43
N MET A 249 -7.44 -15.13 9.82
CA MET A 249 -8.20 -13.97 9.34
C MET A 249 -9.22 -14.35 8.26
N GLY A 250 -8.81 -15.17 7.30
CA GLY A 250 -9.67 -15.68 6.23
C GLY A 250 -10.87 -16.48 6.74
N LEU A 251 -10.66 -17.37 7.72
CA LEU A 251 -11.71 -18.16 8.34
C LEU A 251 -12.72 -17.28 9.09
N LEU A 252 -12.27 -16.24 9.81
CA LEU A 252 -13.17 -15.28 10.45
C LEU A 252 -14.01 -14.49 9.45
N ALA A 253 -13.40 -14.03 8.35
CA ALA A 253 -14.11 -13.36 7.28
C ALA A 253 -15.14 -14.28 6.59
N TYR A 254 -14.76 -15.54 6.33
CA TYR A 254 -15.67 -16.52 5.75
C TYR A 254 -16.83 -16.86 6.70
N LYS A 255 -16.54 -17.05 8.00
CA LYS A 255 -17.55 -17.22 9.07
C LYS A 255 -18.58 -16.08 9.02
N TYR A 256 -18.12 -14.83 8.92
CA TYR A 256 -19.00 -13.67 8.80
C TYR A 256 -19.89 -13.75 7.55
N VAL A 257 -19.32 -14.07 6.38
CA VAL A 257 -20.12 -14.25 5.14
C VAL A 257 -21.17 -15.34 5.33
N CYS A 258 -20.80 -16.52 5.82
CA CYS A 258 -21.73 -17.62 6.05
C CYS A 258 -22.87 -17.22 6.99
N GLN A 259 -22.56 -16.50 8.08
CA GLN A 259 -23.58 -15.98 8.99
C GLN A 259 -24.54 -15.02 8.28
N ARG A 260 -24.01 -14.10 7.47
CA ARG A 260 -24.80 -13.10 6.75
C ARG A 260 -25.69 -13.71 5.66
N LEU A 261 -25.22 -14.77 5.01
CA LEU A 261 -25.97 -15.48 3.95
C LEU A 261 -26.89 -16.58 4.49
N GLY A 262 -26.79 -16.93 5.78
CA GLY A 262 -27.60 -17.99 6.39
C GLY A 262 -27.08 -19.42 6.17
N GLU A 263 -25.81 -19.56 5.78
CA GLU A 263 -25.13 -20.82 5.46
C GLU A 263 -24.67 -21.54 6.74
N ARG A 264 -25.62 -22.20 7.43
CA ARG A 264 -25.41 -22.71 8.80
C ARG A 264 -24.34 -23.80 8.93
N GLU A 265 -24.24 -24.69 7.94
CA GLU A 265 -23.25 -25.78 7.96
C GLU A 265 -21.84 -25.22 7.78
N GLU A 266 -21.65 -24.36 6.78
CA GLU A 266 -20.36 -23.69 6.54
C GLU A 266 -19.98 -22.73 7.66
N LEU A 267 -20.94 -22.05 8.27
CA LEU A 267 -20.72 -21.23 9.46
C LEU A 267 -20.10 -22.06 10.61
N SER A 268 -20.70 -23.21 10.89
CA SER A 268 -20.24 -24.12 11.95
C SER A 268 -18.88 -24.72 11.61
N TRP A 269 -18.66 -25.07 10.33
CA TRP A 269 -17.38 -25.55 9.84
C TRP A 269 -16.27 -24.51 10.01
N ALA A 270 -16.49 -23.27 9.54
CA ALA A 270 -15.51 -22.19 9.61
C ALA A 270 -15.13 -21.84 11.05
N GLU A 271 -16.10 -21.85 11.97
CA GLU A 271 -15.87 -21.63 13.40
C GLU A 271 -15.01 -22.74 14.02
N ASN A 272 -15.32 -24.01 13.73
CA ASN A 272 -14.52 -25.14 14.23
C ASN A 272 -13.10 -25.11 13.66
N GLU A 273 -12.95 -24.84 12.37
CA GLU A 273 -11.66 -24.76 11.68
C GLU A 273 -10.81 -23.62 12.24
N TYR A 274 -11.41 -22.46 12.49
CA TYR A 274 -10.73 -21.32 13.13
C TYR A 274 -10.23 -21.67 14.52
N ASN A 275 -11.10 -22.23 15.38
CA ASN A 275 -10.77 -22.56 16.75
C ASN A 275 -9.66 -23.62 16.84
N ASP A 276 -9.72 -24.62 15.95
CA ASP A 276 -8.72 -25.67 15.87
C ASP A 276 -7.36 -25.14 15.37
N LEU A 277 -7.36 -24.32 14.32
CA LEU A 277 -6.13 -23.69 13.82
C LEU A 277 -5.51 -22.77 14.87
N LEU A 278 -6.30 -21.91 15.52
CA LEU A 278 -5.80 -21.01 16.58
C LEU A 278 -5.12 -21.81 17.71
N ARG A 279 -5.71 -22.92 18.13
CA ARG A 279 -5.13 -23.82 19.14
C ARG A 279 -3.81 -24.43 18.66
N CYS A 280 -3.75 -24.93 17.44
CA CYS A 280 -2.53 -25.50 16.85
C CYS A 280 -1.41 -24.45 16.75
N VAL A 281 -1.73 -23.25 16.26
CA VAL A 281 -0.80 -22.13 16.10
C VAL A 281 -0.25 -21.68 17.44
N ASP A 282 -1.12 -21.51 18.45
CA ASP A 282 -0.70 -21.13 19.80
C ASP A 282 0.20 -22.18 20.47
N ALA A 283 -0.19 -23.46 20.38
CA ALA A 283 0.61 -24.56 20.91
C ALA A 283 1.99 -24.61 20.24
N LYS A 284 2.03 -24.46 18.91
CA LYS A 284 3.29 -24.55 18.17
C LYS A 284 4.22 -23.37 18.43
N LEU A 285 3.69 -22.15 18.48
CA LEU A 285 4.51 -20.99 18.83
C LEU A 285 5.00 -21.08 20.27
N THR A 286 4.16 -21.51 21.21
CA THR A 286 4.56 -21.72 22.61
C THR A 286 5.71 -22.73 22.70
N GLU A 287 5.64 -23.84 21.98
CA GLU A 287 6.74 -24.82 21.91
C GLU A 287 8.03 -24.20 21.35
N THR A 288 7.95 -23.49 20.22
CA THR A 288 9.10 -22.86 19.56
C THR A 288 9.74 -21.79 20.44
N ILE A 289 8.92 -20.96 21.10
CA ILE A 289 9.35 -19.92 22.02
C ILE A 289 10.06 -20.53 23.22
N ASN A 290 9.48 -21.55 23.86
CA ASN A 290 10.09 -22.21 25.01
C ASN A 290 11.39 -22.94 24.64
N THR A 291 11.39 -23.67 23.53
CA THR A 291 12.56 -24.44 23.07
C THR A 291 13.75 -23.55 22.74
N ASN A 292 13.50 -22.37 22.19
CA ASN A 292 14.56 -21.44 21.81
C ASN A 292 14.77 -20.30 22.83
N ASN A 293 14.07 -20.32 23.97
CA ASN A 293 14.09 -19.30 25.01
C ASN A 293 13.86 -17.87 24.44
N LEU A 294 12.78 -17.72 23.66
CA LEU A 294 12.39 -16.45 23.03
C LEU A 294 11.47 -15.65 23.94
N ASN A 295 11.42 -14.35 23.71
CA ASN A 295 10.52 -13.41 24.38
C ASN A 295 9.71 -12.58 23.36
N TYR A 296 9.40 -13.16 22.21
CA TYR A 296 8.70 -12.52 21.11
C TYR A 296 8.04 -13.58 20.22
N ILE A 297 7.14 -13.15 19.33
CA ILE A 297 6.53 -14.02 18.31
C ILE A 297 7.52 -14.15 17.14
N PRO A 298 8.14 -15.33 16.91
CA PRO A 298 9.02 -15.51 15.76
C PRO A 298 8.25 -15.43 14.44
N VAL A 299 8.93 -14.98 13.39
CA VAL A 299 8.38 -14.97 12.03
C VAL A 299 8.16 -16.39 11.49
N SER A 300 8.93 -17.37 12.01
CA SER A 300 8.74 -18.78 11.71
C SER A 300 8.06 -19.49 12.87
N MET A 301 7.11 -20.36 12.53
CA MET A 301 6.42 -21.22 13.48
C MET A 301 7.34 -22.24 14.16
N VAL A 302 8.52 -22.54 13.59
CA VAL A 302 9.39 -23.66 14.02
C VAL A 302 10.83 -23.26 14.36
N GLN A 303 11.20 -21.99 14.15
CA GLN A 303 12.58 -21.52 14.30
C GLN A 303 12.64 -20.09 14.84
N SER A 304 13.70 -19.77 15.57
CA SER A 304 14.04 -18.40 15.96
C SER A 304 14.48 -17.55 14.76
N ASN A 305 14.26 -16.23 14.82
CA ASN A 305 14.58 -15.30 13.72
C ASN A 305 16.07 -15.28 13.33
N ASN A 306 16.99 -15.62 14.24
CA ASN A 306 18.42 -15.74 13.91
C ASN A 306 18.78 -17.01 13.10
N LYS A 307 17.84 -17.94 12.89
CA LYS A 307 18.02 -19.19 12.13
C LYS A 307 17.22 -19.23 10.83
N ASN A 308 16.55 -18.14 10.46
CA ASN A 308 15.78 -18.01 9.22
C ASN A 308 16.18 -16.74 8.46
N ARG A 309 15.42 -16.35 7.44
CA ARG A 309 15.72 -15.17 6.60
C ARG A 309 15.89 -13.87 7.40
N CYS A 310 15.17 -13.73 8.52
CA CYS A 310 15.19 -12.54 9.38
C CYS A 310 16.39 -12.49 10.34
N SER A 311 17.47 -13.22 10.02
CA SER A 311 18.73 -13.19 10.75
C SER A 311 19.39 -11.81 10.67
N SER A 312 19.20 -11.10 9.56
CA SER A 312 19.47 -9.66 9.46
C SER A 312 18.46 -8.87 10.30
N PRO A 313 18.89 -7.99 11.22
CA PRO A 313 17.98 -7.10 11.94
C PRO A 313 17.12 -6.22 11.02
N LYS A 314 17.67 -5.80 9.87
CA LYS A 314 17.03 -4.86 8.94
C LYS A 314 16.03 -5.50 7.98
N ASP A 315 15.90 -6.83 7.98
CA ASP A 315 14.89 -7.51 7.16
C ASP A 315 13.52 -7.39 7.84
N ALA A 316 12.69 -6.47 7.34
CA ALA A 316 11.38 -6.12 7.91
C ALA A 316 10.39 -7.29 7.97
N ASN A 317 10.69 -8.40 7.29
CA ASN A 317 9.92 -9.64 7.41
C ASN A 317 9.80 -10.16 8.84
N TRP A 318 10.66 -9.71 9.78
CA TRP A 318 10.50 -10.06 11.20
C TRP A 318 9.12 -9.70 11.77
N ALA A 319 8.43 -8.72 11.15
CA ALA A 319 7.08 -8.26 11.50
C ALA A 319 6.02 -8.61 10.42
N ALA A 320 6.30 -9.48 9.44
CA ALA A 320 5.41 -9.78 8.31
C ALA A 320 3.96 -10.09 8.73
N GLN A 321 3.78 -10.84 9.82
CA GLN A 321 2.47 -11.18 10.37
C GLN A 321 1.63 -9.96 10.80
N PHE A 322 2.26 -8.86 11.20
CA PHE A 322 1.57 -7.66 11.68
C PHE A 322 0.90 -6.84 10.58
N LEU A 323 1.47 -6.86 9.38
CA LEU A 323 0.87 -6.22 8.20
C LEU A 323 0.16 -7.23 7.31
N PHE A 324 0.83 -8.29 6.87
CA PHE A 324 0.26 -9.17 5.85
C PHE A 324 -0.71 -10.18 6.47
N GLY A 325 -0.51 -10.58 7.72
CA GLY A 325 -1.36 -11.55 8.41
C GLY A 325 -2.74 -11.00 8.81
N ARG A 326 -2.81 -9.72 9.21
CA ARG A 326 -4.02 -8.95 9.58
C ARG A 326 -4.91 -9.53 10.70
N TRP A 327 -4.62 -10.73 11.20
CA TRP A 327 -5.42 -11.42 12.21
C TRP A 327 -5.59 -10.64 13.51
N ALA A 328 -4.55 -9.96 14.00
CA ALA A 328 -4.62 -9.26 15.28
C ALA A 328 -5.76 -8.22 15.30
N TRP A 329 -5.63 -7.13 14.56
CA TRP A 329 -6.64 -6.06 14.61
C TRP A 329 -7.90 -6.40 13.82
N ASP A 330 -7.78 -6.80 12.55
CA ASP A 330 -8.96 -7.05 11.73
C ASP A 330 -9.72 -8.30 12.19
N GLY A 331 -9.03 -9.34 12.66
CA GLY A 331 -9.70 -10.52 13.24
C GLY A 331 -10.50 -10.20 14.50
N TYR A 332 -9.99 -9.27 15.34
CA TYR A 332 -10.77 -8.74 16.46
C TYR A 332 -12.02 -7.99 15.98
N LEU A 333 -11.92 -7.18 14.92
CA LEU A 333 -13.07 -6.46 14.35
C LEU A 333 -14.13 -7.41 13.75
N PHE A 334 -13.74 -8.60 13.30
CA PHE A 334 -14.65 -9.69 12.90
C PHE A 334 -15.11 -10.57 14.08
N ASN A 335 -14.92 -10.10 15.32
CA ASN A 335 -15.35 -10.79 16.55
C ASN A 335 -14.74 -12.20 16.69
N GLY A 336 -13.49 -12.36 16.24
CA GLY A 336 -12.72 -13.57 16.47
C GLY A 336 -12.24 -13.66 17.91
N GLU A 337 -12.36 -14.85 18.50
CA GLU A 337 -11.71 -15.14 19.77
C GLU A 337 -10.19 -15.15 19.57
N GLN A 338 -9.44 -14.46 20.42
CA GLN A 338 -7.98 -14.37 20.33
C GLN A 338 -7.38 -14.66 21.70
N TYR A 339 -6.39 -15.54 21.77
CA TYR A 339 -5.69 -15.89 23.00
C TYR A 339 -4.26 -16.34 22.75
N GLY A 340 -3.56 -16.60 23.85
CA GLY A 340 -2.25 -17.24 23.82
C GLY A 340 -1.11 -16.31 23.40
N VAL A 341 0.05 -16.89 23.09
CA VAL A 341 1.28 -16.13 22.82
C VAL A 341 1.16 -15.22 21.60
N ASN A 342 0.31 -15.59 20.63
CA ASN A 342 -0.01 -14.78 19.46
C ASN A 342 -0.59 -13.41 19.83
N LEU A 343 -1.35 -13.34 20.92
CA LEU A 343 -1.96 -12.10 21.40
C LEU A 343 -1.10 -11.43 22.48
N THR A 344 -0.62 -12.21 23.46
CA THR A 344 0.04 -11.65 24.64
C THR A 344 1.44 -11.13 24.38
N MET A 345 2.11 -11.57 23.31
CA MET A 345 3.48 -11.14 22.96
C MET A 345 3.54 -10.15 21.79
N ILE A 346 2.43 -9.49 21.41
CA ILE A 346 2.43 -8.48 20.35
C ILE A 346 3.41 -7.34 20.70
N ASP A 347 3.27 -6.73 21.88
CA ASP A 347 4.15 -5.64 22.31
C ASP A 347 5.60 -6.11 22.51
N ASP A 348 5.81 -7.34 23.01
CA ASP A 348 7.16 -7.89 23.20
C ASP A 348 7.88 -8.13 21.86
N THR A 349 7.11 -8.37 20.79
CA THR A 349 7.65 -8.50 19.43
C THR A 349 8.09 -7.16 18.87
N TYR A 350 7.36 -6.07 19.16
CA TYR A 350 7.83 -4.71 18.85
C TYR A 350 9.09 -4.35 19.63
N ASP A 351 9.13 -4.64 20.95
CA ASP A 351 10.35 -4.44 21.77
C ASP A 351 11.55 -5.19 21.16
N TYR A 352 11.36 -6.46 20.77
CA TYR A 352 12.40 -7.27 20.14
C TYR A 352 12.90 -6.67 18.83
N GLY A 353 12.00 -6.28 17.94
CA GLY A 353 12.35 -5.73 16.63
C GLY A 353 13.09 -4.40 16.76
N PHE A 354 12.51 -3.43 17.47
CA PHE A 354 13.13 -2.12 17.66
C PHE A 354 14.43 -2.19 18.47
N GLY A 355 14.52 -3.08 19.46
CA GLY A 355 15.77 -3.32 20.18
C GLY A 355 16.90 -3.84 19.30
N ARG A 356 16.60 -4.63 18.25
CA ARG A 356 17.60 -5.06 17.26
C ARG A 356 18.00 -3.98 16.27
N LEU A 357 17.17 -2.95 16.10
CA LEU A 357 17.37 -1.86 15.15
C LEU A 357 18.01 -0.61 15.78
N GLU A 358 18.12 -0.57 17.11
CA GLU A 358 18.74 0.52 17.85
C GLU A 358 20.17 0.81 17.35
N GLY A 359 20.43 2.06 16.97
CA GLY A 359 21.71 2.49 16.41
C GLY A 359 21.96 2.05 14.95
N MET A 360 21.03 1.31 14.33
CA MET A 360 21.13 0.85 12.94
C MET A 360 20.19 1.57 11.98
N LEU A 361 18.99 1.97 12.45
CA LEU A 361 17.94 2.68 11.71
C LEU A 361 17.29 3.75 12.59
N PRO A 362 16.57 4.74 12.00
CA PRO A 362 15.78 5.70 12.77
C PRO A 362 14.74 5.01 13.67
N PRO A 363 14.32 5.65 14.78
CA PRO A 363 13.16 5.18 15.55
C PRO A 363 11.92 5.03 14.66
N HIS A 364 11.07 4.04 14.97
CA HIS A 364 9.84 3.73 14.22
C HIS A 364 10.05 3.17 12.80
N ASP A 365 11.29 2.83 12.45
CA ASP A 365 11.62 2.09 11.23
C ASP A 365 11.70 0.60 11.53
N PHE A 366 10.96 -0.20 10.76
CA PHE A 366 10.95 -1.66 10.82
C PHE A 366 12.05 -2.26 9.94
N GLY A 367 12.66 -1.45 9.07
CA GLY A 367 13.62 -1.85 8.05
C GLY A 367 12.96 -2.04 6.68
N GLY A 368 13.67 -2.77 5.82
CA GLY A 368 13.20 -3.05 4.46
C GLY A 368 13.49 -4.48 4.03
N TYR A 369 13.66 -4.70 2.73
CA TYR A 369 13.81 -6.03 2.13
C TYR A 369 15.21 -6.24 1.55
N PRO A 370 15.57 -7.45 1.08
CA PRO A 370 16.89 -7.73 0.51
C PRO A 370 17.37 -6.77 -0.58
N HIS A 371 16.43 -6.14 -1.30
CA HIS A 371 16.71 -5.16 -2.35
C HIS A 371 16.77 -3.70 -1.84
N GLY A 372 16.52 -3.44 -0.55
CA GLY A 372 16.67 -2.14 0.09
C GLY A 372 16.31 -2.21 1.58
N PHE A 373 17.33 -2.24 2.45
CA PHE A 373 17.19 -2.49 3.88
C PHE A 373 17.06 -1.22 4.75
N TYR A 374 17.02 -0.02 4.16
CA TYR A 374 16.88 1.19 4.97
C TYR A 374 15.48 1.27 5.55
N SER A 375 14.47 1.25 4.70
CA SER A 375 13.05 1.22 5.10
C SER A 375 12.20 0.57 3.98
N SER A 376 10.88 0.60 4.12
CA SER A 376 9.93 0.04 3.14
C SER A 376 8.67 0.90 3.00
N CYS A 377 7.98 0.81 1.87
CA CYS A 377 6.65 1.43 1.69
C CYS A 377 5.58 0.85 2.64
N TYR A 378 5.83 -0.33 3.19
CA TYR A 378 4.95 -1.03 4.12
C TYR A 378 5.15 -0.63 5.58
N ASN A 379 6.15 0.21 5.89
CA ASN A 379 6.61 0.46 7.25
C ASN A 379 5.49 0.85 8.23
N ALA A 380 4.65 1.82 7.86
CA ALA A 380 3.50 2.22 8.68
C ALA A 380 2.47 1.09 8.90
N GLY A 381 2.33 0.20 7.91
CA GLY A 381 1.43 -0.94 7.95
C GLY A 381 1.76 -1.95 9.04
N TYR A 382 3.03 -2.12 9.39
CA TYR A 382 3.46 -3.01 10.47
C TYR A 382 2.97 -2.57 11.86
N GLY A 383 2.57 -1.30 12.02
CA GLY A 383 1.93 -0.80 13.22
C GLY A 383 0.49 -1.29 13.45
N SER A 384 -0.13 -1.96 12.46
CA SER A 384 -1.55 -2.35 12.54
C SER A 384 -1.85 -3.29 13.70
N ALA A 385 -0.98 -4.27 13.95
CA ALA A 385 -1.17 -5.23 15.06
C ALA A 385 -1.08 -4.56 16.43
N ALA A 386 -0.39 -3.43 16.55
CA ALA A 386 -0.24 -2.70 17.80
C ALA A 386 -1.57 -2.16 18.36
N LEU A 387 -2.61 -2.03 17.53
CA LEU A 387 -3.96 -1.69 17.99
C LEU A 387 -4.55 -2.78 18.93
N ARG A 388 -4.03 -4.01 18.89
CA ARG A 388 -4.35 -5.06 19.86
C ARG A 388 -3.41 -5.11 21.05
N GLY A 389 -2.25 -4.46 20.96
CA GLY A 389 -1.33 -4.27 22.07
C GLY A 389 -1.73 -3.10 22.97
N GLU A 390 -0.86 -2.78 23.90
CA GLU A 390 -1.03 -1.68 24.86
C GLU A 390 0.06 -0.61 24.69
N ARG A 391 1.33 -1.02 24.51
CA ARG A 391 2.49 -0.11 24.47
C ARG A 391 2.65 0.64 23.14
N TYR A 392 2.30 -0.01 22.02
CA TYR A 392 2.65 0.47 20.68
C TYR A 392 1.45 0.98 19.86
N ARG A 393 0.30 1.29 20.45
CA ARG A 393 -0.94 1.64 19.71
C ARG A 393 -0.80 2.78 18.68
N SER A 394 0.15 3.67 18.89
CA SER A 394 0.44 4.80 17.99
C SER A 394 1.52 4.51 16.95
N GLU A 395 2.08 3.29 16.92
CA GLU A 395 3.25 2.97 16.12
C GLU A 395 3.01 3.16 14.63
N GLY A 396 1.82 2.82 14.12
CA GLY A 396 1.48 3.08 12.71
C GLY A 396 1.52 4.57 12.35
N ILE A 397 1.21 5.46 13.30
CA ILE A 397 1.29 6.92 13.10
C ILE A 397 2.75 7.37 13.11
N TYR A 398 3.52 6.97 14.11
CA TYR A 398 4.93 7.35 14.24
C TYR A 398 5.79 6.81 13.09
N ALA A 399 5.55 5.57 12.69
CA ALA A 399 6.16 4.96 11.52
C ALA A 399 5.85 5.74 10.24
N TYR A 400 4.62 6.24 10.07
CA TYR A 400 4.27 7.03 8.89
C TYR A 400 4.91 8.43 8.90
N GLN A 401 4.99 9.07 10.08
CA GLN A 401 5.72 10.33 10.24
C GLN A 401 7.20 10.16 9.91
N MET A 402 7.85 9.10 10.42
CA MET A 402 9.22 8.75 10.07
C MET A 402 9.39 8.55 8.56
N MET A 403 8.48 7.83 7.92
CA MET A 403 8.50 7.61 6.46
C MET A 403 8.48 8.93 5.67
N ILE A 404 7.65 9.90 6.09
CA ILE A 404 7.56 11.23 5.47
C ILE A 404 8.85 12.01 5.70
N GLU A 405 9.39 11.98 6.91
CA GLU A 405 10.59 12.75 7.26
C GLU A 405 11.86 12.19 6.58
N SER A 406 11.97 10.87 6.46
CA SER A 406 13.27 10.22 6.26
C SER A 406 13.32 9.15 5.16
N ALA A 407 12.18 8.73 4.58
CA ALA A 407 12.14 7.61 3.63
C ALA A 407 11.55 7.93 2.25
N MET A 408 10.95 9.12 2.06
CA MET A 408 10.40 9.53 0.76
C MET A 408 11.46 9.58 -0.34
N THR A 409 11.13 9.07 -1.52
CA THR A 409 11.92 9.24 -2.76
C THR A 409 11.32 10.25 -3.74
N GLY A 410 10.10 10.70 -3.44
CA GLY A 410 9.39 11.82 -4.04
C GLY A 410 8.29 12.26 -3.07
N PRO A 411 7.55 13.36 -3.36
CA PRO A 411 6.47 13.81 -2.49
C PRO A 411 5.46 12.69 -2.21
N PHE A 412 5.43 12.16 -0.99
CA PHE A 412 4.59 11.02 -0.59
C PHE A 412 4.71 9.77 -1.50
N SER A 413 5.90 9.51 -2.05
CA SER A 413 6.21 8.31 -2.83
C SER A 413 7.36 7.53 -2.18
N TRP A 414 7.22 6.21 -2.12
CA TRP A 414 8.13 5.27 -1.47
C TRP A 414 8.31 4.02 -2.33
N TRP A 415 9.50 3.43 -2.23
CA TRP A 415 9.80 2.13 -2.81
C TRP A 415 9.47 1.00 -1.84
N GLU A 416 9.19 -0.19 -2.36
CA GLU A 416 9.06 -1.43 -1.59
C GLU A 416 10.27 -1.66 -0.67
N GLY A 417 11.48 -1.61 -1.23
CA GLY A 417 12.74 -1.62 -0.49
C GLY A 417 13.52 -0.34 -0.75
N ILE A 418 13.73 0.43 0.32
CA ILE A 418 14.33 1.76 0.25
C ILE A 418 15.82 1.65 0.57
N LEU A 419 16.67 2.33 -0.21
CA LEU A 419 18.10 2.40 0.05
C LEU A 419 18.42 3.49 1.08
N ASN A 420 19.64 3.43 1.64
CA ASN A 420 20.07 4.45 2.60
C ASN A 420 20.00 5.86 1.98
N PRO A 421 19.56 6.87 2.77
CA PRO A 421 19.45 8.23 2.30
C PRO A 421 20.82 8.82 1.96
N LYS A 422 20.85 9.74 1.00
CA LYS A 422 22.05 10.47 0.61
C LYS A 422 21.70 11.89 0.22
N ASN A 423 22.70 12.78 0.23
CA ASN A 423 22.50 14.12 -0.29
C ASN A 423 22.14 14.05 -1.78
N THR A 424 21.01 14.65 -2.16
CA THR A 424 20.57 14.76 -3.55
C THR A 424 20.35 16.23 -3.91
N SER A 425 19.90 16.50 -5.13
CA SER A 425 19.44 17.84 -5.54
C SER A 425 18.10 18.25 -4.93
N TRP A 426 17.43 17.32 -4.26
CA TRP A 426 16.20 17.58 -3.51
C TRP A 426 16.58 18.11 -2.12
N GLU A 427 15.83 19.09 -1.61
CA GLU A 427 16.06 19.64 -0.27
C GLU A 427 15.90 18.52 0.77
N GLY A 428 16.85 18.43 1.71
CA GLY A 428 16.89 17.38 2.72
C GLY A 428 17.84 16.21 2.41
N THR A 429 17.80 15.17 3.24
CA THR A 429 18.61 13.94 3.10
C THR A 429 17.68 12.77 2.88
N HIS A 430 17.45 12.45 1.61
CA HIS A 430 16.44 11.47 1.19
C HIS A 430 17.07 10.32 0.40
N PRO A 431 16.47 9.11 0.42
CA PRO A 431 16.84 8.06 -0.51
C PRO A 431 16.68 8.54 -1.96
N LYS A 432 17.67 8.25 -2.83
CA LYS A 432 17.61 8.68 -4.24
C LYS A 432 16.73 7.75 -5.10
N TYR A 433 16.72 6.48 -4.76
CA TYR A 433 15.97 5.41 -5.42
C TYR A 433 15.87 4.23 -4.46
N GLY A 434 14.90 3.35 -4.68
CA GLY A 434 14.83 2.03 -4.08
C GLY A 434 14.79 0.96 -5.15
N ASN A 435 14.31 -0.20 -4.77
CA ASN A 435 13.94 -1.28 -5.68
C ASN A 435 12.52 -1.73 -5.30
N GLY A 436 11.83 -2.36 -6.23
CA GLY A 436 10.46 -2.81 -6.01
C GLY A 436 9.41 -1.85 -6.54
N ALA A 437 8.20 -1.97 -6.01
CA ALA A 437 7.07 -1.09 -6.31
C ALA A 437 7.33 0.37 -5.87
N SER A 438 7.11 1.34 -6.74
CA SER A 438 7.02 2.76 -6.40
C SER A 438 5.93 3.46 -7.23
N PRO A 439 5.06 4.27 -6.63
CA PRO A 439 4.15 5.13 -7.37
C PRO A 439 4.87 6.32 -8.02
#